data_AF-F8J5M1-F1
#
_entry.id   AF-F8J5M1-F1
#
_cell.length_a   1.000
_cell.length_b   1.000
_cell.length_c   1.000
_cell.angle_alpha   90.00
_cell.angle_beta   90.00
_cell.angle_gamma   90.00
#
_symmetry.space_group_name_H-M   'P 1'
#
loop_
_entity.id
_entity.type
_entity.pdbx_description
1 polymer ?
#
loop_
_entity_poly.entity_id
_entity_poly.type
_entity_poly.pdbx_seq_one_letter_code
_entity_poly.pdbx_strand_id
1 'polypeptide(L)'
;MKPLVVYLDTSDLIAMREADPEAIPSAVFRRLMGFKNDGAVIFPISFFQYFEYMQAADAKFTDDRYQRARFLLEVSGGWSFPYYEDLLDDSVPQQGPYWIPQESLNMFDVDGLARDLRARVIKLVAERNLANRRDRRKLASPTGFQEFLRNNPSTTAHVQDDYSDKLYSDVVARDVVIKYLLGEIDRNSANEIIRSRSLTFGSVYHWFFEHGRNDNPMTDKLRELKRRWEDRFEELRSAMMRAKEIAQEVAVLEKSIASGAAGQLKSDLRQELLIELKRQKASAKNFASRPIRSPLVDTMRKAPGASERFQLIAVEVLNAIACEKVQFKPSLLGDLLHSVYLPFCDLWRGDRSFSHILFTGKVPNAEKVVSKLQDLPSEIEKKLGRNSPR
;
A
#
# COMPACT_ATOMS: atom_id res chain seq x y z
N MET A 1 9.92 13.62 -21.10
CA MET A 1 8.67 14.00 -20.40
C MET A 1 8.53 13.06 -19.22
N LYS A 2 8.12 13.53 -18.03
CA LYS A 2 7.85 12.64 -16.89
C LYS A 2 6.57 11.84 -17.21
N PRO A 3 6.54 10.50 -17.03
CA PRO A 3 5.32 9.72 -17.25
C PRO A 3 4.24 10.14 -16.25
N LEU A 4 2.97 10.08 -16.67
CA LEU A 4 1.84 10.27 -15.76
C LEU A 4 1.71 9.07 -14.83
N VAL A 5 1.35 9.33 -13.59
CA VAL A 5 1.12 8.32 -12.57
C VAL A 5 -0.37 8.09 -12.43
N VAL A 6 -0.83 6.89 -12.77
CA VAL A 6 -2.26 6.56 -12.76
C VAL A 6 -2.52 5.44 -11.75
N TYR A 7 -3.34 5.75 -10.76
CA TYR A 7 -3.85 4.77 -9.80
C TYR A 7 -5.09 4.08 -10.39
N LEU A 8 -5.17 2.74 -10.30
CA LEU A 8 -6.30 1.93 -10.77
C LEU A 8 -6.98 1.22 -9.59
N ASP A 9 -8.30 1.25 -9.50
CA ASP A 9 -8.99 0.50 -8.46
C ASP A 9 -8.83 -1.02 -8.62
N THR A 10 -8.87 -1.76 -7.51
CA THR A 10 -8.79 -3.23 -7.52
C THR A 10 -9.91 -3.83 -8.37
N SER A 11 -11.13 -3.29 -8.29
CA SER A 11 -12.26 -3.82 -9.06
C SER A 11 -12.08 -3.66 -10.57
N ASP A 12 -11.46 -2.55 -11.02
CA ASP A 12 -11.14 -2.34 -12.43
C ASP A 12 -10.04 -3.29 -12.89
N LEU A 13 -9.02 -3.56 -12.07
CA LEU A 13 -8.00 -4.57 -12.36
C LEU A 13 -8.60 -5.97 -12.51
N ILE A 14 -9.62 -6.31 -11.72
CA ILE A 14 -10.31 -7.61 -11.82
C ILE A 14 -11.10 -7.64 -13.13
N ALA A 15 -11.90 -6.59 -13.37
CA ALA A 15 -12.71 -6.47 -14.57
C ALA A 15 -11.87 -6.52 -15.85
N MET A 16 -10.69 -5.89 -15.89
CA MET A 16 -9.80 -5.92 -17.06
C MET A 16 -9.20 -7.30 -17.32
N ARG A 17 -8.85 -8.05 -16.26
CA ARG A 17 -8.31 -9.41 -16.39
C ARG A 17 -9.37 -10.41 -16.87
N GLU A 18 -10.59 -10.28 -16.37
CA GLU A 18 -11.66 -11.26 -16.58
C GLU A 18 -12.55 -10.93 -17.80
N ALA A 19 -12.39 -9.74 -18.38
CA ALA A 19 -13.23 -9.29 -19.49
C ALA A 19 -12.99 -10.08 -20.78
N ASP A 20 -14.10 -10.37 -21.47
CA ASP A 20 -14.07 -10.84 -22.86
C ASP A 20 -13.33 -9.85 -23.77
N PRO A 21 -12.68 -10.31 -24.86
CA PRO A 21 -11.93 -9.44 -25.78
C PRO A 21 -12.73 -8.26 -26.36
N GLU A 22 -14.04 -8.44 -26.52
CA GLU A 22 -14.97 -7.45 -27.07
C GLU A 22 -15.63 -6.57 -26.00
N ALA A 23 -15.41 -6.86 -24.72
CA ALA A 23 -15.99 -6.09 -23.62
C ALA A 23 -15.25 -4.75 -23.40
N ILE A 24 -15.98 -3.76 -22.87
CA ILE A 24 -15.46 -2.42 -22.61
C ILE A 24 -14.17 -2.42 -21.77
N PRO A 25 -14.05 -3.19 -20.66
CA PRO A 25 -12.81 -3.21 -19.89
C PRO A 25 -11.60 -3.70 -20.69
N SER A 26 -11.77 -4.66 -21.61
CA SER A 26 -10.68 -5.15 -22.47
C SER A 26 -10.23 -4.10 -23.49
N ALA A 27 -11.17 -3.36 -24.09
CA ALA A 27 -10.85 -2.24 -24.97
C ALA A 27 -10.11 -1.11 -24.21
N VAL A 28 -10.55 -0.78 -23.00
CA VAL A 28 -9.86 0.20 -22.13
C VAL A 28 -8.46 -0.30 -21.78
N PHE A 29 -8.33 -1.55 -21.34
CA PHE A 29 -7.04 -2.16 -20.98
C PHE A 29 -6.02 -2.08 -22.12
N ARG A 30 -6.40 -2.46 -23.34
CA ARG A 30 -5.54 -2.35 -24.53
C ARG A 30 -5.03 -0.92 -24.74
N ARG A 31 -5.90 0.07 -24.57
CA ARG A 31 -5.54 1.49 -24.73
C ARG A 31 -4.61 1.97 -23.60
N LEU A 32 -4.88 1.56 -22.36
CA LEU A 32 -4.01 1.85 -21.21
C LEU A 32 -2.60 1.25 -21.38
N MET A 33 -2.52 0.00 -21.85
CA MET A 33 -1.23 -0.64 -22.13
C MET A 33 -0.49 0.03 -23.29
N GLY A 34 -1.20 0.58 -24.28
CA GLY A 34 -0.61 1.46 -25.29
C GLY A 34 0.12 2.66 -24.68
N PHE A 35 -0.54 3.41 -23.79
CA PHE A 35 0.10 4.55 -23.11
C PHE A 35 1.32 4.14 -22.27
N LYS A 36 1.25 2.97 -21.62
CA LYS A 36 2.37 2.44 -20.86
C LYS A 36 3.55 2.07 -21.76
N ASN A 37 3.30 1.34 -22.84
CA ASN A 37 4.35 0.88 -23.75
C ASN A 37 5.06 2.05 -24.46
N ASP A 38 4.34 3.15 -24.67
CA ASP A 38 4.89 4.42 -25.14
C ASP A 38 5.74 5.17 -24.08
N GLY A 39 5.77 4.68 -22.83
CA GLY A 39 6.41 5.35 -21.70
C GLY A 39 5.68 6.62 -21.24
N ALA A 40 4.43 6.83 -21.67
CA ALA A 40 3.65 8.03 -21.33
C ALA A 40 2.98 7.94 -19.96
N VAL A 41 2.71 6.71 -19.49
CA VAL A 41 2.00 6.44 -18.23
C VAL A 41 2.70 5.31 -17.48
N ILE A 42 2.70 5.39 -16.16
CA ILE A 42 2.99 4.27 -15.25
C ILE A 42 1.77 3.98 -14.38
N PHE A 43 1.57 2.70 -14.06
CA PHE A 43 0.46 2.20 -13.24
C PHE A 43 1.01 1.53 -11.99
N PRO A 44 1.41 2.29 -10.96
CA PRO A 44 1.97 1.68 -9.77
C PRO A 44 0.90 0.89 -9.01
N ILE A 45 1.29 -0.25 -8.43
CA ILE A 45 0.42 -1.05 -7.57
C ILE A 45 0.70 -0.71 -6.12
N SER A 46 -0.35 -0.40 -5.37
CA SER A 46 -0.29 -0.17 -3.93
C SER A 46 -0.31 -1.48 -3.15
N PHE A 47 0.13 -1.41 -1.90
CA PHE A 47 0.00 -2.52 -0.96
C PHE A 47 -1.45 -3.03 -0.85
N PHE A 48 -2.43 -2.12 -0.81
CA PHE A 48 -3.85 -2.50 -0.68
C PHE A 48 -4.38 -3.15 -1.96
N GLN A 49 -4.05 -2.65 -3.15
CA GLN A 49 -4.46 -3.30 -4.41
C GLN A 49 -3.89 -4.71 -4.47
N TYR A 50 -2.59 -4.86 -4.21
CA TYR A 50 -1.95 -6.16 -4.22
C TYR A 50 -2.64 -7.12 -3.24
N PHE A 51 -2.91 -6.65 -2.02
CA PHE A 51 -3.57 -7.48 -1.02
C PHE A 51 -4.99 -7.91 -1.45
N GLU A 52 -5.82 -6.96 -1.85
CA GLU A 52 -7.21 -7.23 -2.23
C GLU A 52 -7.30 -8.13 -3.45
N TYR A 53 -6.42 -7.91 -4.42
CA TYR A 53 -6.38 -8.68 -5.66
C TYR A 53 -6.00 -10.13 -5.42
N MET A 54 -5.15 -10.41 -4.42
CA MET A 54 -4.58 -11.73 -4.15
C MET A 54 -5.36 -12.56 -3.10
N GLN A 55 -6.58 -12.15 -2.75
CA GLN A 55 -7.45 -12.83 -1.77
C GLN A 55 -7.75 -14.31 -2.14
N ALA A 56 -8.18 -15.07 -1.13
CA ALA A 56 -8.55 -16.51 -1.13
C ALA A 56 -7.41 -17.52 -0.87
N ALA A 57 -6.83 -17.54 0.35
CA ALA A 57 -5.68 -18.32 0.84
C ALA A 57 -5.60 -19.84 0.54
N ASP A 58 -6.65 -20.47 0.01
CA ASP A 58 -6.68 -21.90 -0.28
C ASP A 58 -5.68 -22.31 -1.40
N ALA A 59 -4.99 -23.43 -1.19
CA ALA A 59 -4.02 -24.03 -2.10
C ALA A 59 -4.61 -24.33 -3.48
N LYS A 60 -5.91 -24.62 -3.57
CA LYS A 60 -6.59 -24.89 -4.85
C LYS A 60 -6.62 -23.70 -5.80
N PHE A 61 -6.35 -22.49 -5.31
CA PHE A 61 -6.32 -21.26 -6.13
C PHE A 61 -4.89 -20.83 -6.52
N THR A 62 -3.88 -21.67 -6.32
CA THR A 62 -2.47 -21.31 -6.58
C THR A 62 -2.25 -20.81 -8.01
N ASP A 63 -2.75 -21.54 -9.01
CA ASP A 63 -2.58 -21.16 -10.43
C ASP A 63 -3.29 -19.85 -10.77
N ASP A 64 -4.55 -19.67 -10.35
CA ASP A 64 -5.30 -18.43 -10.56
C ASP A 64 -4.52 -17.22 -10.03
N ARG A 65 -3.95 -17.35 -8.84
CA ARG A 65 -3.23 -16.26 -8.20
C ARG A 65 -1.87 -16.02 -8.80
N TYR A 66 -1.17 -17.05 -9.26
CA TYR A 66 0.02 -16.86 -10.07
C TYR A 66 -0.30 -16.03 -11.32
N GLN A 67 -1.42 -16.32 -12.00
CA GLN A 67 -1.88 -15.51 -13.13
C GLN A 67 -2.26 -14.08 -12.72
N ARG A 68 -2.87 -13.88 -11.54
CA ARG A 68 -3.13 -12.54 -10.99
C ARG A 68 -1.86 -11.75 -10.74
N ALA A 69 -0.85 -12.35 -10.11
CA ALA A 69 0.44 -11.70 -9.86
C ALA A 69 1.15 -11.33 -11.18
N ARG A 70 1.10 -12.23 -12.18
CA ARG A 70 1.61 -11.94 -13.53
C ARG A 70 0.87 -10.79 -14.18
N PHE A 71 -0.46 -10.74 -14.06
CA PHE A 71 -1.26 -9.63 -14.58
C PHE A 71 -0.91 -8.31 -13.89
N LEU A 72 -0.75 -8.28 -12.57
CA LEU A 72 -0.31 -7.08 -11.86
C LEU A 72 1.09 -6.63 -12.30
N LEU A 73 2.02 -7.57 -12.55
CA LEU A 73 3.34 -7.26 -13.09
C LEU A 73 3.25 -6.73 -14.53
N GLU A 74 2.38 -7.31 -15.35
CA GLU A 74 2.12 -6.86 -16.72
C GLU A 74 1.54 -5.45 -16.75
N VAL A 75 0.58 -5.13 -15.87
CA VAL A 75 0.00 -3.78 -15.75
C VAL A 75 1.06 -2.81 -15.24
N SER A 76 1.75 -3.15 -14.16
CA SER A 76 2.61 -2.21 -13.44
C SER A 76 4.00 -2.06 -14.02
N GLY A 77 4.53 -3.08 -14.69
CA GLY A 77 5.94 -3.11 -15.10
C GLY A 77 6.89 -3.10 -13.91
N GLY A 78 6.42 -3.54 -12.73
CA GLY A 78 7.19 -3.52 -11.49
C GLY A 78 7.10 -2.21 -10.71
N TRP A 79 6.36 -1.21 -11.21
CA TRP A 79 6.10 0.01 -10.45
C TRP A 79 5.15 -0.26 -9.28
N SER A 80 5.48 0.26 -8.11
CA SER A 80 4.60 0.29 -6.96
C SER A 80 4.54 1.68 -6.36
N PHE A 81 3.43 1.93 -5.64
CA PHE A 81 3.43 3.00 -4.66
C PHE A 81 4.31 2.59 -3.47
N PRO A 82 4.80 3.56 -2.67
CA PRO A 82 5.44 3.28 -1.41
C PRO A 82 4.51 2.46 -0.53
N TYR A 83 5.09 1.66 0.36
CA TYR A 83 4.31 1.02 1.41
C TYR A 83 3.54 2.08 2.20
N TYR A 84 2.32 1.77 2.67
CA TYR A 84 1.46 2.80 3.25
C TYR A 84 2.04 3.45 4.52
N GLU A 85 2.92 2.74 5.24
CA GLU A 85 3.65 3.29 6.40
C GLU A 85 4.85 4.15 5.97
N ASP A 86 5.33 4.00 4.73
CA ASP A 86 6.46 4.75 4.16
C ASP A 86 6.00 6.01 3.40
N LEU A 87 4.71 6.17 3.10
CA LEU A 87 4.11 7.38 2.48
C LEU A 87 4.35 8.67 3.27
N LEU A 88 4.98 8.52 4.43
CA LEU A 88 5.14 9.52 5.46
C LEU A 88 6.55 10.11 5.46
N ASP A 89 7.48 9.44 4.77
CA ASP A 89 8.86 9.87 4.60
C ASP A 89 9.05 10.46 3.20
N ASP A 90 9.16 11.80 3.12
CA ASP A 90 9.42 12.50 1.85
C ASP A 90 10.78 12.11 1.22
N SER A 91 11.66 11.42 1.96
CA SER A 91 12.90 10.83 1.44
C SER A 91 12.69 9.49 0.73
N VAL A 92 11.52 8.85 0.90
CA VAL A 92 11.18 7.62 0.19
C VAL A 92 10.79 7.95 -1.25
N PRO A 93 11.38 7.26 -2.25
CA PRO A 93 10.96 7.41 -3.62
C PRO A 93 9.45 7.20 -3.76
N GLN A 94 8.74 8.22 -4.23
CA GLN A 94 7.27 8.20 -4.35
C GLN A 94 6.73 7.15 -5.33
N GLN A 95 7.62 6.52 -6.11
CA GLN A 95 7.38 5.36 -6.95
C GLN A 95 8.67 4.55 -7.10
N GLY A 96 8.54 3.23 -7.17
CA GLY A 96 9.64 2.29 -7.44
C GLY A 96 9.19 0.86 -7.23
N PRO A 97 10.04 -0.16 -7.35
CA PRO A 97 9.68 -1.56 -7.10
C PRO A 97 9.60 -1.89 -5.59
N TYR A 98 9.08 -0.97 -4.78
CA TYR A 98 9.17 -0.99 -3.32
C TYR A 98 7.78 -0.96 -2.68
N TRP A 99 7.04 -2.07 -2.80
CA TRP A 99 5.68 -2.20 -2.23
C TRP A 99 5.67 -2.82 -0.84
N ILE A 100 6.82 -3.28 -0.35
CA ILE A 100 7.02 -3.76 1.02
C ILE A 100 7.64 -2.66 1.88
N PRO A 101 7.43 -2.68 3.21
CA PRO A 101 7.98 -1.65 4.09
C PRO A 101 9.49 -1.50 3.92
N GLN A 102 9.99 -0.28 4.01
CA GLN A 102 11.42 0.02 3.89
C GLN A 102 12.25 -0.76 4.93
N GLU A 103 11.74 -0.95 6.14
CA GLU A 103 12.37 -1.79 7.15
C GLU A 103 12.55 -3.24 6.68
N SER A 104 11.59 -3.77 5.92
CA SER A 104 11.68 -5.10 5.33
C SER A 104 12.68 -5.12 4.16
N LEU A 105 12.88 -4.01 3.44
CA LEU A 105 13.94 -3.91 2.43
C LEU A 105 15.34 -4.11 3.03
N ASN A 106 15.53 -3.76 4.30
CA ASN A 106 16.81 -3.98 5.01
C ASN A 106 17.08 -5.47 5.25
N MET A 107 16.05 -6.32 5.29
CA MET A 107 16.23 -7.78 5.34
C MET A 107 16.81 -8.33 4.02
N PHE A 108 16.64 -7.60 2.92
CA PHE A 108 17.18 -7.95 1.61
C PHE A 108 18.49 -7.21 1.30
N ASP A 109 19.18 -6.72 2.33
CA ASP A 109 20.51 -6.14 2.16
C ASP A 109 21.53 -7.22 1.82
N VAL A 110 22.33 -6.95 0.78
CA VAL A 110 23.31 -7.90 0.25
C VAL A 110 24.31 -8.34 1.32
N ASP A 111 24.66 -7.49 2.31
CA ASP A 111 25.58 -7.89 3.39
C ASP A 111 24.98 -8.94 4.32
N GLY A 112 23.68 -8.82 4.62
CA GLY A 112 22.94 -9.81 5.39
C GLY A 112 22.88 -11.14 4.65
N LEU A 113 22.47 -11.09 3.37
CA LEU A 113 22.36 -12.26 2.51
C LEU A 113 23.73 -12.95 2.28
N ALA A 114 24.80 -12.16 2.10
CA ALA A 114 26.16 -12.65 1.95
C ALA A 114 26.68 -13.32 3.23
N ARG A 115 26.36 -12.77 4.40
CA ARG A 115 26.72 -13.36 5.70
C ARG A 115 26.05 -14.73 5.89
N ASP A 116 24.76 -14.81 5.59
CA ASP A 116 23.98 -16.04 5.70
C ASP A 116 24.49 -17.12 4.72
N LEU A 117 24.71 -16.75 3.45
CA LEU A 117 25.29 -17.64 2.44
C LEU A 117 26.69 -18.13 2.86
N ARG A 118 27.54 -17.24 3.40
CA ARG A 118 28.87 -17.61 3.91
C ARG A 118 28.79 -18.62 5.05
N ALA A 119 27.92 -18.40 6.04
CA ALA A 119 27.73 -19.33 7.16
C ALA A 119 27.31 -20.72 6.67
N ARG A 120 26.43 -20.78 5.67
CA ARG A 120 25.98 -22.03 5.04
C ARG A 120 27.09 -22.75 4.27
N VAL A 121 27.88 -22.02 3.48
CA VAL A 121 29.03 -22.58 2.76
C VAL A 121 30.02 -23.21 3.76
N ILE A 122 30.31 -22.51 4.86
CA ILE A 122 31.21 -23.02 5.92
C ILE A 122 30.66 -24.33 6.51
N LYS A 123 29.37 -24.35 6.82
CA LYS A 123 28.68 -25.55 7.35
C LYS A 123 28.77 -26.71 6.36
N LEU A 124 28.42 -26.49 5.09
CA LEU A 124 28.46 -27.52 4.05
C LEU A 124 29.86 -28.09 3.84
N VAL A 125 30.87 -27.22 3.80
CA VAL A 125 32.27 -27.62 3.66
C VAL A 125 32.73 -28.49 4.83
N ALA A 126 32.27 -28.18 6.05
CA ALA A 126 32.57 -28.98 7.23
C ALA A 126 31.87 -30.35 7.20
N GLU A 127 30.57 -30.38 6.88
CA GLU A 127 29.73 -31.59 6.88
C GLU A 127 30.12 -32.57 5.78
N ARG A 128 30.38 -32.08 4.57
CA ARG A 128 30.71 -32.91 3.41
C ARG A 128 32.21 -33.07 3.20
N ASN A 129 33.03 -32.58 4.12
CA ASN A 129 34.49 -32.62 4.06
C ASN A 129 35.07 -32.11 2.71
N LEU A 130 34.47 -31.05 2.15
CA LEU A 130 34.77 -30.55 0.79
C LEU A 130 36.08 -29.74 0.72
N ALA A 131 36.74 -29.51 1.85
CA ALA A 131 37.94 -28.70 1.91
C ALA A 131 38.96 -29.26 2.91
N ASN A 132 40.23 -29.19 2.52
CA ASN A 132 41.36 -29.55 3.38
C ASN A 132 41.52 -28.54 4.53
N ARG A 133 42.39 -28.85 5.51
CA ARG A 133 42.65 -27.99 6.68
C ARG A 133 43.10 -26.57 6.33
N ARG A 134 43.87 -26.40 5.24
CA ARG A 134 44.35 -25.09 4.77
C ARG A 134 43.19 -24.24 4.26
N ASP A 135 42.33 -24.83 3.45
CA ASP A 135 41.17 -24.16 2.86
C ASP A 135 40.12 -23.80 3.93
N ARG A 136 39.90 -24.67 4.91
CA ARG A 136 39.02 -24.36 6.06
C ARG A 136 39.49 -23.14 6.85
N ARG A 137 40.81 -22.91 6.97
CA ARG A 137 41.35 -21.70 7.60
C ARG A 137 41.07 -20.44 6.76
N LYS A 138 41.08 -20.55 5.43
CA LYS A 138 40.76 -19.43 4.53
C LYS A 138 39.32 -18.95 4.71
N LEU A 139 38.39 -19.84 5.02
CA LEU A 139 36.97 -19.50 5.22
C LEU A 139 36.72 -18.51 6.36
N ALA A 140 37.65 -18.37 7.31
CA ALA A 140 37.51 -17.48 8.47
C ALA A 140 37.66 -15.99 8.12
N SER A 141 38.39 -15.64 7.06
CA SER A 141 38.54 -14.25 6.60
C SER A 141 37.71 -13.96 5.34
N PRO A 142 37.25 -12.72 5.12
CA PRO A 142 36.53 -12.36 3.88
C PRO A 142 37.35 -12.63 2.61
N THR A 143 38.63 -12.22 2.60
CA THR A 143 39.54 -12.42 1.45
C THR A 143 39.84 -13.90 1.22
N GLY A 144 40.04 -14.68 2.29
CA GLY A 144 40.26 -16.12 2.17
C GLY A 144 39.01 -16.86 1.70
N PHE A 145 37.83 -16.41 2.14
CA PHE A 145 36.55 -16.94 1.66
C PHE A 145 36.35 -16.66 0.17
N GLN A 146 36.66 -15.44 -0.29
CA GLN A 146 36.67 -15.09 -1.70
C GLN A 146 37.59 -15.99 -2.54
N GLU A 147 38.84 -16.13 -2.10
CA GLU A 147 39.82 -16.96 -2.78
C GLU A 147 39.37 -18.43 -2.81
N PHE A 148 38.77 -18.92 -1.72
CA PHE A 148 38.20 -20.26 -1.65
C PHE A 148 37.08 -20.45 -2.69
N LEU A 149 36.12 -19.53 -2.78
CA LEU A 149 35.02 -19.62 -3.75
C LEU A 149 35.53 -19.64 -5.20
N ARG A 150 36.51 -18.77 -5.54
CA ARG A 150 37.11 -18.75 -6.89
C ARG A 150 37.79 -20.06 -7.25
N ASN A 151 38.48 -20.68 -6.28
CA ASN A 151 39.22 -21.91 -6.51
C ASN A 151 38.33 -23.18 -6.45
N ASN A 152 37.09 -23.07 -5.98
CA ASN A 152 36.20 -24.21 -5.77
C ASN A 152 34.79 -23.96 -6.34
N PRO A 153 34.65 -23.74 -7.66
CA PRO A 153 33.35 -23.44 -8.29
C PRO A 153 32.32 -24.58 -8.14
N SER A 154 32.76 -25.82 -7.96
CA SER A 154 31.88 -26.96 -7.65
C SER A 154 31.27 -26.87 -6.25
N THR A 155 31.97 -26.26 -5.28
CA THR A 155 31.40 -26.05 -3.93
C THR A 155 30.28 -25.03 -3.99
N THR A 156 30.40 -23.98 -4.79
CA THR A 156 29.27 -23.07 -5.06
C THR A 156 28.10 -23.78 -5.73
N ALA A 157 28.34 -24.77 -6.59
CA ALA A 157 27.29 -25.60 -7.20
C ALA A 157 26.65 -26.59 -6.21
N HIS A 158 27.38 -27.16 -5.25
CA HIS A 158 26.75 -28.00 -4.22
C HIS A 158 25.96 -27.21 -3.19
N VAL A 159 26.41 -26.00 -2.89
CA VAL A 159 25.56 -25.02 -2.21
C VAL A 159 24.35 -24.72 -3.09
N GLN A 160 24.38 -24.90 -4.42
CA GLN A 160 23.20 -24.75 -5.29
C GLN A 160 22.12 -25.78 -5.06
N ASP A 161 22.49 -27.03 -4.87
CA ASP A 161 21.53 -28.14 -4.73
C ASP A 161 20.91 -28.21 -3.32
N ASP A 162 21.69 -27.97 -2.27
CA ASP A 162 21.19 -27.90 -0.87
C ASP A 162 20.35 -26.64 -0.60
N TYR A 163 20.34 -25.69 -1.54
CA TYR A 163 19.54 -24.45 -1.51
C TYR A 163 18.09 -24.64 -1.98
N SER A 164 17.66 -25.88 -2.23
CA SER A 164 16.28 -26.21 -2.60
C SER A 164 15.25 -25.98 -1.47
N ASP A 165 15.67 -25.49 -0.30
CA ASP A 165 14.81 -24.66 0.55
C ASP A 165 14.57 -23.30 -0.16
N LYS A 166 13.66 -23.37 -1.13
CA LYS A 166 13.07 -22.44 -2.11
C LYS A 166 13.07 -20.92 -1.85
N LEU A 167 13.45 -20.43 -0.66
CA LEU A 167 13.46 -19.00 -0.30
C LEU A 167 14.45 -18.16 -1.11
N TYR A 168 15.48 -18.79 -1.67
CA TYR A 168 16.62 -18.10 -2.28
C TYR A 168 16.82 -18.38 -3.78
N SER A 169 16.15 -19.37 -4.38
CA SER A 169 16.32 -19.66 -5.80
C SER A 169 15.51 -18.70 -6.68
N ASP A 170 14.31 -18.32 -6.23
CA ASP A 170 13.33 -17.60 -7.07
C ASP A 170 13.16 -16.13 -6.63
N VAL A 171 13.51 -15.85 -5.38
CA VAL A 171 13.44 -14.52 -4.78
C VAL A 171 14.81 -13.87 -4.84
N VAL A 172 15.78 -14.38 -4.09
CA VAL A 172 17.08 -13.72 -4.00
C VAL A 172 17.85 -13.95 -5.29
N ALA A 173 18.27 -12.85 -5.95
CA ALA A 173 19.17 -12.88 -7.09
C ALA A 173 20.53 -13.48 -6.67
N ARG A 174 20.59 -14.80 -6.53
CA ARG A 174 21.68 -15.53 -5.90
C ARG A 174 22.99 -15.34 -6.64
N ASP A 175 22.92 -15.29 -7.97
CA ASP A 175 24.03 -14.93 -8.83
C ASP A 175 24.63 -13.58 -8.41
N VAL A 176 23.79 -12.63 -7.99
CA VAL A 176 24.19 -11.31 -7.48
C VAL A 176 24.89 -11.43 -6.13
N VAL A 177 24.37 -12.22 -5.19
CA VAL A 177 25.04 -12.41 -3.88
C VAL A 177 26.40 -13.09 -4.05
N ILE A 178 26.52 -14.06 -4.98
CA ILE A 178 27.80 -14.70 -5.30
C ILE A 178 28.77 -13.70 -5.95
N LYS A 179 28.33 -12.94 -6.96
CA LYS A 179 29.13 -11.87 -7.59
C LYS A 179 29.61 -10.85 -6.56
N TYR A 180 28.73 -10.47 -5.62
CA TYR A 180 29.08 -9.56 -4.52
C TYR A 180 30.13 -10.18 -3.60
N LEU A 181 29.93 -11.43 -3.16
CA LEU A 181 30.90 -12.15 -2.36
C LEU A 181 32.25 -12.24 -3.06
N LEU A 182 32.28 -12.47 -4.37
CA LEU A 182 33.48 -12.51 -5.22
C LEU A 182 34.09 -11.14 -5.49
N GLY A 183 33.44 -10.04 -5.09
CA GLY A 183 33.88 -8.66 -5.34
C GLY A 183 33.75 -8.24 -6.81
N GLU A 184 32.92 -8.92 -7.59
CA GLU A 184 32.67 -8.63 -9.01
C GLU A 184 31.67 -7.49 -9.22
N ILE A 185 30.83 -7.23 -8.21
CA ILE A 185 29.91 -6.11 -8.17
C ILE A 185 30.01 -5.43 -6.79
N ASP A 186 29.79 -4.12 -6.76
CA ASP A 186 29.74 -3.37 -5.52
C ASP A 186 28.39 -3.56 -4.79
N ARG A 187 28.34 -3.09 -3.54
CA ARG A 187 27.19 -3.21 -2.65
C ARG A 187 25.93 -2.53 -3.19
N ASN A 188 26.07 -1.35 -3.79
CA ASN A 188 24.91 -0.58 -4.28
C ASN A 188 24.30 -1.28 -5.49
N SER A 189 25.14 -1.67 -6.45
CA SER A 189 24.73 -2.44 -7.63
C SER A 189 24.06 -3.77 -7.23
N ALA A 190 24.61 -4.48 -6.25
CA ALA A 190 24.02 -5.72 -5.78
C ALA A 190 22.64 -5.52 -5.14
N ASN A 191 22.51 -4.53 -4.25
CA ASN A 191 21.25 -4.18 -3.60
C ASN A 191 20.19 -3.72 -4.61
N GLU A 192 20.56 -2.97 -5.64
CA GLU A 192 19.64 -2.57 -6.70
C GLU A 192 19.08 -3.78 -7.46
N ILE A 193 19.95 -4.73 -7.84
CA ILE A 193 19.52 -5.93 -8.56
C ILE A 193 18.69 -6.85 -7.65
N ILE A 194 19.11 -7.04 -6.40
CA ILE A 194 18.35 -7.83 -5.41
C ILE A 194 16.98 -7.23 -5.21
N ARG A 195 16.86 -5.92 -4.98
CA ARG A 195 15.56 -5.28 -4.77
C ARG A 195 14.68 -5.36 -6.02
N SER A 196 15.23 -5.13 -7.22
CA SER A 196 14.45 -5.19 -8.46
C SER A 196 13.98 -6.59 -8.85
N ARG A 197 14.77 -7.64 -8.55
CA ARG A 197 14.42 -9.04 -8.88
C ARG A 197 13.65 -9.76 -7.77
N SER A 198 14.06 -9.56 -6.52
CA SER A 198 13.56 -10.34 -5.38
C SER A 198 12.25 -9.81 -4.83
N LEU A 199 11.97 -8.53 -5.04
CA LEU A 199 10.80 -7.87 -4.49
C LEU A 199 9.71 -7.65 -5.53
N THR A 200 9.78 -8.37 -6.65
CA THR A 200 8.63 -8.39 -7.56
C THR A 200 7.44 -9.03 -6.84
N PHE A 201 6.25 -8.56 -7.16
CA PHE A 201 5.00 -9.15 -6.67
C PHE A 201 4.97 -10.67 -6.88
N GLY A 202 5.43 -11.15 -8.05
CA GLY A 202 5.51 -12.57 -8.37
C GLY A 202 6.44 -13.36 -7.45
N SER A 203 7.68 -12.88 -7.24
CA SER A 203 8.69 -13.57 -6.43
C SER A 203 8.27 -13.70 -4.97
N VAL A 204 7.80 -12.60 -4.36
CA VAL A 204 7.34 -12.62 -2.97
C VAL A 204 6.11 -13.52 -2.82
N TYR A 205 5.23 -13.55 -3.81
CA TYR A 205 4.06 -14.41 -3.78
C TYR A 205 4.40 -15.89 -3.84
N HIS A 206 5.24 -16.27 -4.82
CA HIS A 206 5.73 -17.64 -4.98
C HIS A 206 6.34 -18.13 -3.66
N TRP A 207 7.16 -17.28 -3.05
CA TRP A 207 7.76 -17.55 -1.76
C TRP A 207 6.76 -17.85 -0.64
N PHE A 208 5.77 -16.98 -0.46
CA PHE A 208 4.77 -17.15 0.59
C PHE A 208 3.99 -18.47 0.43
N PHE A 209 3.67 -18.89 -0.80
CA PHE A 209 2.93 -20.13 -1.03
C PHE A 209 3.75 -21.38 -0.78
N GLU A 210 4.98 -21.36 -1.26
CA GLU A 210 5.87 -22.50 -1.10
C GLU A 210 6.24 -22.77 0.36
N HIS A 211 6.31 -21.73 1.19
CA HIS A 211 6.79 -21.84 2.58
C HIS A 211 5.69 -21.66 3.63
N GLY A 212 4.55 -21.05 3.25
CA GLY A 212 3.46 -20.74 4.17
C GLY A 212 2.65 -21.94 4.64
N ARG A 213 2.93 -23.16 4.18
CA ARG A 213 2.16 -24.37 4.55
C ARG A 213 0.64 -24.23 4.33
N ASN A 214 0.23 -23.51 3.29
CA ASN A 214 -1.17 -23.09 3.01
C ASN A 214 -1.76 -22.05 3.98
N ASP A 215 -1.03 -21.60 5.00
CA ASP A 215 -1.39 -20.41 5.76
C ASP A 215 -0.98 -19.17 4.96
N ASN A 216 -1.88 -18.20 4.85
CA ASN A 216 -1.58 -16.91 4.27
C ASN A 216 -1.39 -15.90 5.42
N PRO A 217 -0.18 -15.79 6.00
CA PRO A 217 0.07 -14.90 7.14
C PRO A 217 -0.21 -13.44 6.78
N MET A 218 -0.17 -13.06 5.50
CA MET A 218 -0.60 -11.74 5.04
C MET A 218 -2.11 -11.58 5.16
N THR A 219 -2.90 -12.58 4.77
CA THR A 219 -4.36 -12.56 4.94
C THR A 219 -4.77 -12.53 6.41
N ASP A 220 -4.11 -13.28 7.29
CA ASP A 220 -4.45 -13.26 8.72
C ASP A 220 -4.03 -11.95 9.40
N LYS A 221 -2.80 -11.46 9.13
CA LYS A 221 -2.38 -10.12 9.58
C LYS A 221 -3.30 -9.04 9.04
N LEU A 222 -3.82 -9.18 7.82
CA LEU A 222 -4.77 -8.20 7.29
C LEU A 222 -6.19 -8.40 7.81
N ARG A 223 -6.64 -9.62 8.11
CA ARG A 223 -7.92 -9.81 8.80
C ARG A 223 -7.85 -9.12 10.17
N GLU A 224 -6.71 -9.25 10.85
CA GLU A 224 -6.44 -8.53 12.08
C GLU A 224 -6.36 -7.02 11.86
N LEU A 225 -5.64 -6.55 10.84
CA LEU A 225 -5.57 -5.14 10.48
C LEU A 225 -6.96 -4.61 10.17
N LYS A 226 -7.69 -5.20 9.22
CA LYS A 226 -9.06 -4.87 8.87
C LYS A 226 -9.96 -4.83 10.09
N ARG A 227 -9.94 -5.84 10.97
CA ARG A 227 -10.72 -5.85 12.22
C ARG A 227 -10.34 -4.67 13.12
N ARG A 228 -9.03 -4.45 13.36
CA ARG A 228 -8.55 -3.31 14.14
C ARG A 228 -9.00 -2.00 13.52
N TRP A 229 -9.01 -1.88 12.21
CA TRP A 229 -9.44 -0.68 11.51
C TRP A 229 -10.96 -0.51 11.55
N GLU A 230 -11.75 -1.57 11.36
CA GLU A 230 -13.22 -1.58 11.49
C GLU A 230 -13.64 -1.11 12.90
N ASP A 231 -13.08 -1.71 13.95
CA ASP A 231 -13.35 -1.33 15.35
C ASP A 231 -13.12 0.17 15.56
N ARG A 232 -12.03 0.69 14.97
CA ARG A 232 -11.60 2.07 15.13
C ARG A 232 -12.35 3.06 14.26
N PHE A 233 -12.81 2.63 13.10
CA PHE A 233 -13.69 3.41 12.24
C PHE A 233 -15.09 3.51 12.86
N GLU A 234 -15.55 2.47 13.53
CA GLU A 234 -16.83 2.51 14.24
C GLU A 234 -16.78 3.47 15.44
N GLU A 235 -15.67 3.47 16.19
CA GLU A 235 -15.40 4.47 17.23
C GLU A 235 -15.48 5.90 16.66
N LEU A 236 -14.76 6.14 15.55
CA LEU A 236 -14.70 7.42 14.86
C LEU A 236 -16.06 7.85 14.30
N ARG A 237 -16.80 6.94 13.65
CA ARG A 237 -18.16 7.17 13.15
C ARG A 237 -19.09 7.57 14.29
N SER A 238 -19.06 6.84 15.41
CA SER A 238 -19.86 7.15 16.60
C SER A 238 -19.53 8.54 17.14
N ALA A 239 -18.24 8.89 17.16
CA ALA A 239 -17.77 10.19 17.58
C ALA A 239 -18.28 11.32 16.67
N MET A 240 -18.22 11.13 15.34
CA MET A 240 -18.71 12.09 14.35
C MET A 240 -20.24 12.25 14.38
N MET A 241 -20.98 11.15 14.53
CA MET A 241 -22.44 11.18 14.68
C MET A 241 -22.83 11.98 15.92
N ARG A 242 -22.15 11.74 17.05
CA ARG A 242 -22.36 12.52 18.28
C ARG A 242 -22.05 14.00 18.08
N ALA A 243 -20.99 14.34 17.36
CA ALA A 243 -20.66 15.74 17.08
C ALA A 243 -21.74 16.43 16.21
N LYS A 244 -22.31 15.69 15.26
CA LYS A 244 -23.42 16.17 14.42
C LYS A 244 -24.70 16.37 15.22
N GLU A 245 -25.04 15.45 16.12
CA GLU A 245 -26.17 15.58 17.04
C GLU A 245 -26.01 16.83 17.90
N ILE A 246 -24.83 17.02 18.50
CA ILE A 246 -24.49 18.22 19.28
C ILE A 246 -24.66 19.49 18.42
N ALA A 247 -24.19 19.49 17.18
CA ALA A 247 -24.32 20.65 16.28
C ALA A 247 -25.80 20.95 15.94
N GLN A 248 -26.63 19.93 15.79
CA GLN A 248 -28.07 20.09 15.56
C GLN A 248 -28.78 20.62 16.81
N GLU A 249 -28.45 20.10 18.00
CA GLU A 249 -28.95 20.61 19.28
C GLU A 249 -28.60 22.09 19.46
N VAL A 250 -27.35 22.47 19.17
CA VAL A 250 -26.87 23.86 19.17
C VAL A 250 -27.71 24.72 18.23
N ALA A 251 -27.97 24.27 16.99
CA ALA A 251 -28.77 25.03 16.03
C ALA A 251 -30.24 25.19 16.47
N VAL A 252 -30.84 24.16 17.08
CA VAL A 252 -32.19 24.22 17.64
C VAL A 252 -32.26 25.20 18.81
N LEU A 253 -31.27 25.14 19.71
CA LEU A 253 -31.15 26.07 20.85
C LEU A 253 -31.00 27.52 20.37
N GLU A 254 -30.13 27.78 19.39
CA GLU A 254 -29.95 29.10 18.78
C GLU A 254 -31.25 29.62 18.17
N LYS A 255 -31.97 28.77 17.43
CA LYS A 255 -33.26 29.14 16.84
C LYS A 255 -34.33 29.42 17.90
N SER A 256 -34.33 28.68 19.00
CA SER A 256 -35.27 28.84 20.13
C SER A 256 -35.01 30.13 20.91
N ILE A 257 -33.74 30.53 21.04
CA ILE A 257 -33.34 31.81 21.64
C ILE A 257 -33.69 32.97 20.69
N ALA A 258 -33.44 32.82 19.38
CA ALA A 258 -33.64 33.88 18.38
C ALA A 258 -35.12 34.15 18.05
N SER A 259 -35.97 33.12 18.09
CA SER A 259 -37.40 33.24 17.72
C SER A 259 -38.26 33.97 18.75
N GLY A 260 -37.71 34.40 19.88
CA GLY A 260 -38.47 35.14 20.89
C GLY A 260 -39.53 34.31 21.62
N ALA A 261 -39.56 32.98 21.45
CA ALA A 261 -40.27 32.09 22.40
C ALA A 261 -39.79 32.32 23.85
N ALA A 262 -38.59 32.89 24.00
CA ALA A 262 -37.99 33.38 25.24
C ALA A 262 -38.41 34.80 25.69
N GLY A 263 -39.49 35.37 25.15
CA GLY A 263 -40.14 36.56 25.71
C GLY A 263 -40.96 36.26 26.98
N GLN A 264 -41.42 35.00 27.14
CA GLN A 264 -42.12 34.50 28.32
C GLN A 264 -41.33 33.45 29.12
N LEU A 265 -40.17 33.01 28.64
CA LEU A 265 -39.28 32.19 29.46
C LEU A 265 -38.76 33.03 30.63
N LYS A 266 -38.97 32.54 31.86
CA LYS A 266 -38.28 33.05 33.06
C LYS A 266 -36.78 33.21 32.72
N SER A 267 -36.17 34.31 33.17
CA SER A 267 -34.75 34.61 32.96
C SER A 267 -33.84 33.42 33.23
N ASP A 268 -34.24 32.58 34.17
CA ASP A 268 -33.53 31.40 34.66
C ASP A 268 -33.48 30.30 33.59
N LEU A 269 -34.58 30.03 32.90
CA LEU A 269 -34.61 29.03 31.81
C LEU A 269 -33.81 29.52 30.59
N ARG A 270 -33.80 30.84 30.33
CA ARG A 270 -32.96 31.43 29.28
C ARG A 270 -31.47 31.32 29.64
N GLN A 271 -31.12 31.51 30.92
CA GLN A 271 -29.76 31.30 31.42
C GLN A 271 -29.32 29.84 31.30
N GLU A 272 -30.18 28.87 31.68
CA GLU A 272 -29.91 27.44 31.54
C GLU A 272 -29.64 27.04 30.08
N LEU A 273 -30.48 27.50 29.15
CA LEU A 273 -30.30 27.22 27.72
C LEU A 273 -29.00 27.83 27.16
N LEU A 274 -28.59 29.01 27.64
CA LEU A 274 -27.31 29.64 27.26
C LEU A 274 -26.10 28.90 27.83
N ILE A 275 -26.21 28.35 29.05
CA ILE A 275 -25.17 27.53 29.68
C ILE A 275 -25.02 26.21 28.89
N GLU A 276 -26.13 25.55 28.58
CA GLU A 276 -26.12 24.31 27.80
C GLU A 276 -25.59 24.55 26.38
N LEU A 277 -26.00 25.65 25.71
CA LEU A 277 -25.46 26.05 24.41
C LEU A 277 -23.94 26.27 24.47
N LYS A 278 -23.43 26.96 25.50
CA LYS A 278 -21.98 27.15 25.70
C LYS A 278 -21.26 25.82 25.93
N ARG A 279 -21.85 24.92 26.72
CA ARG A 279 -21.31 23.58 27.00
C ARG A 279 -21.26 22.73 25.73
N GLN A 280 -22.33 22.72 24.95
CA GLN A 280 -22.42 21.97 23.70
C GLN A 280 -21.51 22.54 22.61
N LYS A 281 -21.42 23.87 22.48
CA LYS A 281 -20.41 24.52 21.62
C LYS A 281 -18.98 24.21 22.06
N ALA A 282 -18.70 24.18 23.37
CA ALA A 282 -17.40 23.79 23.89
C ALA A 282 -17.12 22.29 23.63
N SER A 283 -18.14 21.43 23.71
CA SER A 283 -18.06 20.00 23.39
C SER A 283 -17.79 19.77 21.90
N ALA A 284 -18.54 20.42 21.00
CA ALA A 284 -18.33 20.39 19.55
C ALA A 284 -16.98 20.99 19.15
N LYS A 285 -16.60 22.13 19.73
CA LYS A 285 -15.27 22.73 19.53
C LYS A 285 -14.18 21.81 20.05
N ASN A 286 -14.32 21.22 21.24
CA ASN A 286 -13.38 20.23 21.76
C ASN A 286 -13.37 18.96 20.91
N PHE A 287 -14.45 18.57 20.25
CA PHE A 287 -14.48 17.43 19.35
C PHE A 287 -13.82 17.74 18.00
N ALA A 288 -14.02 18.95 17.47
CA ALA A 288 -13.39 19.41 16.22
C ALA A 288 -11.92 19.81 16.40
N SER A 289 -11.53 20.27 17.61
CA SER A 289 -10.16 20.70 17.94
C SER A 289 -9.36 19.63 18.69
N ARG A 290 -10.02 18.63 19.29
CA ARG A 290 -9.34 17.39 19.65
C ARG A 290 -9.37 16.55 18.41
N PRO A 291 -8.22 16.17 17.87
CA PRO A 291 -8.23 15.15 16.86
C PRO A 291 -8.94 13.93 17.43
N ILE A 292 -9.72 13.21 16.62
CA ILE A 292 -10.36 11.97 17.08
C ILE A 292 -9.29 11.13 17.78
N ARG A 293 -9.40 10.92 19.09
CA ARG A 293 -8.55 10.01 19.85
C ARG A 293 -9.10 8.60 19.66
N SER A 294 -9.12 8.18 18.41
CA SER A 294 -9.23 6.78 18.05
C SER A 294 -7.83 6.24 18.21
N PRO A 295 -7.59 5.10 18.86
CA PRO A 295 -6.26 4.52 18.83
C PRO A 295 -5.82 4.11 17.42
N LEU A 296 -6.66 4.20 16.38
CA LEU A 296 -6.20 4.20 14.98
C LEU A 296 -5.64 5.56 14.61
N VAL A 297 -6.29 6.67 14.94
CA VAL A 297 -5.76 8.03 14.73
C VAL A 297 -4.58 8.32 15.67
N ASP A 298 -4.52 7.73 16.86
CA ASP A 298 -3.36 7.78 17.76
C ASP A 298 -2.33 6.70 17.39
N THR A 299 -2.66 5.55 16.80
CA THR A 299 -1.66 4.66 16.17
C THR A 299 -1.14 5.27 14.87
N MET A 300 -1.93 6.04 14.15
CA MET A 300 -1.48 6.84 13.01
C MET A 300 -0.65 8.02 13.51
N ARG A 301 -1.10 8.78 14.52
CA ARG A 301 -0.37 9.92 15.08
C ARG A 301 0.88 9.52 15.88
N LYS A 302 0.88 8.34 16.52
CA LYS A 302 2.03 7.78 17.27
C LYS A 302 2.83 6.77 16.46
N ALA A 303 2.35 6.32 15.29
CA ALA A 303 3.23 5.72 14.29
C ALA A 303 4.25 6.81 13.99
N PRO A 304 5.54 6.57 14.26
CA PRO A 304 6.58 7.53 13.92
C PRO A 304 6.41 7.91 12.45
N GLY A 305 6.14 9.19 12.18
CA GLY A 305 6.15 9.73 10.83
C GLY A 305 4.81 10.12 10.20
N ALA A 306 3.62 9.72 10.67
CA ALA A 306 2.39 9.93 9.87
C ALA A 306 2.18 11.36 9.35
N SER A 307 2.40 11.54 8.05
CA SER A 307 2.32 12.83 7.40
C SER A 307 0.95 13.45 7.63
N GLU A 308 0.97 14.75 7.95
CA GLU A 308 -0.23 15.57 8.14
C GLU A 308 -1.20 15.43 6.94
N ARG A 309 -0.67 15.15 5.74
CA ARG A 309 -1.42 14.92 4.50
C ARG A 309 -2.29 13.66 4.54
N PHE A 310 -1.77 12.54 5.04
CA PHE A 310 -2.55 11.31 5.19
C PHE A 310 -3.71 11.52 6.17
N GLN A 311 -3.42 12.12 7.33
CA GLN A 311 -4.44 12.38 8.35
C GLN A 311 -5.51 13.34 7.82
N LEU A 312 -5.10 14.37 7.07
CA LEU A 312 -6.02 15.31 6.45
C LEU A 312 -6.94 14.60 5.45
N ILE A 313 -6.42 13.79 4.52
CA ILE A 313 -7.27 13.07 3.56
C ILE A 313 -8.22 12.13 4.29
N ALA A 314 -7.73 11.34 5.23
CA ALA A 314 -8.59 10.42 5.97
C ALA A 314 -9.73 11.17 6.67
N VAL A 315 -9.42 12.28 7.37
CA VAL A 315 -10.42 13.13 8.04
C VAL A 315 -11.40 13.76 7.05
N GLU A 316 -10.93 14.30 5.93
CA GLU A 316 -11.80 14.93 4.93
C GLU A 316 -12.73 13.91 4.26
N VAL A 317 -12.24 12.71 3.94
CA VAL A 317 -13.08 11.63 3.41
C VAL A 317 -14.12 11.19 4.43
N LEU A 318 -13.75 11.07 5.70
CA LEU A 318 -14.70 10.72 6.75
C LEU A 318 -15.76 11.80 6.95
N ASN A 319 -15.34 13.07 6.96
CA ASN A 319 -16.25 14.22 6.98
C ASN A 319 -17.24 14.14 5.81
N ALA A 320 -16.74 13.84 4.60
CA ALA A 320 -17.57 13.65 3.42
C ALA A 320 -18.61 12.53 3.62
N ILE A 321 -18.18 11.35 4.10
CA ILE A 321 -19.08 10.22 4.38
C ILE A 321 -20.18 10.62 5.40
N ALA A 322 -19.81 11.33 6.47
CA ALA A 322 -20.74 11.76 7.51
C ALA A 322 -21.73 12.85 7.04
N CYS A 323 -21.29 13.73 6.13
CA CYS A 323 -22.11 14.74 5.48
C CYS A 323 -23.13 14.10 4.55
N GLU A 324 -22.70 13.14 3.71
CA GLU A 324 -23.53 12.46 2.71
C GLU A 324 -24.52 11.45 3.29
N LYS A 325 -24.50 11.21 4.61
CA LYS A 325 -25.33 10.21 5.30
C LYS A 325 -25.19 8.80 4.68
N VAL A 326 -24.03 8.52 4.10
CA VAL A 326 -23.74 7.20 3.53
C VAL A 326 -23.65 6.21 4.68
N GLN A 327 -24.38 5.10 4.57
CA GLN A 327 -24.24 4.00 5.52
C GLN A 327 -22.83 3.44 5.42
N PHE A 328 -22.09 3.48 6.52
CA PHE A 328 -20.75 2.93 6.56
C PHE A 328 -20.80 1.41 6.30
N LYS A 329 -20.01 0.95 5.32
CA LYS A 329 -19.88 -0.47 4.95
C LYS A 329 -18.40 -0.84 4.99
N PRO A 330 -18.03 -2.10 5.30
CA PRO A 330 -16.65 -2.55 5.25
C PRO A 330 -15.93 -2.34 3.91
N SER A 331 -16.65 -2.20 2.80
CA SER A 331 -16.06 -1.85 1.50
C SER A 331 -15.50 -0.42 1.45
N LEU A 332 -16.18 0.54 2.12
CA LEU A 332 -15.73 1.93 2.18
C LEU A 332 -14.40 2.09 2.92
N LEU A 333 -14.07 1.14 3.80
CA LEU A 333 -12.77 1.06 4.43
C LEU A 333 -11.67 0.78 3.39
N GLY A 334 -11.89 -0.16 2.47
CA GLY A 334 -10.97 -0.41 1.36
C GLY A 334 -10.78 0.85 0.53
N ASP A 335 -11.89 1.47 0.09
CA ASP A 335 -11.86 2.70 -0.71
C ASP A 335 -11.10 3.85 -0.02
N LEU A 336 -11.33 4.01 1.29
CA LEU A 336 -10.61 4.97 2.12
C LEU A 336 -9.11 4.68 2.19
N LEU A 337 -8.72 3.42 2.39
CA LEU A 337 -7.33 3.00 2.39
C LEU A 337 -6.67 3.22 1.02
N HIS A 338 -7.39 3.08 -0.08
CA HIS A 338 -6.90 3.38 -1.42
C HIS A 338 -6.74 4.89 -1.67
N SER A 339 -7.62 5.71 -1.09
CA SER A 339 -7.61 7.17 -1.26
C SER A 339 -6.35 7.85 -0.71
N VAL A 340 -5.58 7.15 0.13
CA VAL A 340 -4.33 7.66 0.72
C VAL A 340 -3.25 7.91 -0.36
N TYR A 341 -3.37 7.25 -1.52
CA TYR A 341 -2.48 7.43 -2.66
C TYR A 341 -2.89 8.59 -3.58
N LEU A 342 -4.02 9.25 -3.31
CA LEU A 342 -4.55 10.36 -4.14
C LEU A 342 -3.56 11.52 -4.35
N PRO A 343 -2.74 11.94 -3.34
CA PRO A 343 -1.68 12.94 -3.56
C PRO A 343 -0.56 12.51 -4.50
N PHE A 344 -0.33 11.19 -4.59
CA PHE A 344 0.86 10.60 -5.21
C PHE A 344 0.62 10.18 -6.67
N CYS A 345 -0.56 10.48 -7.21
CA CYS A 345 -0.90 10.23 -8.61
C CYS A 345 -1.34 11.52 -9.32
N ASP A 346 -1.30 11.46 -10.65
CA ASP A 346 -1.81 12.50 -11.55
C ASP A 346 -3.29 12.27 -11.88
N LEU A 347 -3.70 11.00 -11.95
CA LEU A 347 -5.09 10.56 -12.08
C LEU A 347 -5.34 9.39 -11.12
N TRP A 348 -6.50 9.43 -10.46
CA TRP A 348 -6.92 8.39 -9.53
C TRP A 348 -8.25 7.80 -9.98
N ARG A 349 -8.22 6.53 -10.39
CA ARG A 349 -9.41 5.81 -10.80
C ARG A 349 -9.97 5.04 -9.59
N GLY A 350 -11.18 5.39 -9.15
CA GLY A 350 -11.92 4.70 -8.08
C GLY A 350 -13.39 4.51 -8.42
N ASP A 351 -14.14 3.72 -7.67
CA ASP A 351 -15.54 3.44 -8.00
C ASP A 351 -16.39 4.73 -8.00
N ARG A 352 -17.53 4.67 -8.72
CA ARG A 352 -18.40 5.82 -8.93
C ARG A 352 -19.00 6.35 -7.61
N SER A 353 -19.36 5.46 -6.69
CA SER A 353 -19.99 5.83 -5.43
C SER A 353 -18.99 6.54 -4.52
N PHE A 354 -17.79 5.98 -4.35
CA PHE A 354 -16.77 6.63 -3.52
C PHE A 354 -16.26 7.92 -4.16
N SER A 355 -16.07 7.95 -5.48
CA SER A 355 -15.71 9.18 -6.20
C SER A 355 -16.71 10.31 -5.92
N HIS A 356 -18.02 10.01 -5.89
CA HIS A 356 -19.04 11.01 -5.55
C HIS A 356 -18.85 11.57 -4.13
N ILE A 357 -18.52 10.72 -3.17
CA ILE A 357 -18.20 11.14 -1.79
C ILE A 357 -17.00 12.09 -1.78
N LEU A 358 -15.93 11.76 -2.51
CA LEU A 358 -14.75 12.62 -2.60
C LEU A 358 -15.08 14.00 -3.18
N PHE A 359 -15.89 14.05 -4.24
CA PHE A 359 -16.29 15.30 -4.89
C PHE A 359 -17.18 16.15 -3.98
N THR A 360 -18.24 15.58 -3.41
CA THR A 360 -19.18 16.34 -2.57
C THR A 360 -18.53 16.80 -1.27
N GLY A 361 -17.65 15.97 -0.72
CA GLY A 361 -16.81 16.30 0.42
C GLY A 361 -15.72 17.33 0.15
N LYS A 362 -15.47 17.71 -1.11
CA LYS A 362 -14.36 18.59 -1.53
C LYS A 362 -13.01 18.12 -0.97
N VAL A 363 -12.80 16.80 -0.99
CA VAL A 363 -11.56 16.20 -0.49
C VAL A 363 -10.38 16.75 -1.31
N PRO A 364 -9.25 17.12 -0.69
CA PRO A 364 -8.08 17.59 -1.42
C PRO A 364 -7.66 16.62 -2.53
N ASN A 365 -7.34 17.14 -3.72
CA ASN A 365 -7.01 16.38 -4.93
C ASN A 365 -8.18 15.63 -5.60
N ALA A 366 -9.43 15.89 -5.19
CA ALA A 366 -10.60 15.27 -5.83
C ALA A 366 -10.67 15.56 -7.33
N GLU A 367 -10.12 16.68 -7.83
CA GLU A 367 -10.06 17.01 -9.26
C GLU A 367 -9.23 16.02 -10.11
N LYS A 368 -8.44 15.15 -9.48
CA LYS A 368 -7.70 14.06 -10.14
C LYS A 368 -8.51 12.78 -10.31
N VAL A 369 -9.69 12.71 -9.68
CA VAL A 369 -10.50 11.48 -9.63
C VAL A 369 -11.23 11.25 -10.94
N VAL A 370 -11.11 10.02 -11.48
CA VAL A 370 -11.83 9.57 -12.64
C VAL A 370 -12.90 8.55 -12.21
N SER A 371 -14.17 8.92 -12.31
CA SER A 371 -15.30 8.15 -11.75
C SER A 371 -15.80 6.98 -12.60
N LYS A 372 -15.36 6.86 -13.86
CA LYS A 372 -15.66 5.71 -14.72
C LYS A 372 -14.42 5.22 -15.46
N LEU A 373 -14.28 3.90 -15.58
CA LEU A 373 -13.13 3.27 -16.24
C LEU A 373 -13.00 3.70 -17.71
N GLN A 374 -14.13 3.79 -18.42
CA GLN A 374 -14.18 4.16 -19.83
C GLN A 374 -13.73 5.62 -20.12
N ASP A 375 -13.78 6.50 -19.11
CA ASP A 375 -13.39 7.91 -19.24
C ASP A 375 -11.88 8.10 -18.99
N LEU A 376 -11.21 7.11 -18.39
CA LEU A 376 -9.80 7.18 -18.00
C LEU A 376 -8.86 7.42 -19.19
N PRO A 377 -8.99 6.71 -20.33
CA PRO A 377 -8.12 6.97 -21.48
C PRO A 377 -8.21 8.39 -22.03
N SER A 378 -9.40 9.00 -22.07
CA SER A 378 -9.58 10.39 -22.51
C SER A 378 -8.99 11.39 -21.52
N GLU A 379 -9.10 11.15 -20.21
CA GLU A 379 -8.46 12.02 -19.21
C GLU A 379 -6.93 11.92 -19.28
N ILE A 380 -6.37 10.74 -19.58
CA ILE A 380 -4.93 10.58 -19.85
C ILE A 380 -4.51 11.42 -21.06
N GLU A 381 -5.21 11.32 -22.19
CA GLU A 381 -4.89 12.09 -23.40
C GLU A 381 -4.92 13.60 -23.16
N LYS A 382 -5.94 14.07 -22.44
CA LYS A 382 -6.07 15.47 -22.04
C LYS A 382 -4.89 15.93 -21.18
N LYS A 383 -4.45 15.12 -20.21
CA LYS A 383 -3.26 15.43 -19.38
C LYS A 383 -1.95 15.39 -20.17
N LEU A 384 -1.87 14.54 -21.20
CA LEU A 384 -0.73 14.48 -22.11
C LEU A 384 -0.73 15.58 -23.19
N GLY A 385 -1.81 16.37 -23.30
CA GLY A 385 -1.98 17.35 -24.38
C GLY A 385 -2.17 16.71 -25.77
N ARG A 386 -2.56 15.44 -25.82
CA ARG A 386 -2.88 14.74 -27.08
C ARG A 386 -4.34 15.05 -27.41
N ASN A 387 -4.62 15.61 -28.59
CA ASN A 387 -5.99 15.74 -29.06
C ASN A 387 -6.55 14.33 -29.28
N SER A 388 -7.64 13.96 -28.60
CA SER A 388 -8.32 12.69 -28.87
C SER A 388 -8.71 12.64 -30.36
N PRO A 389 -8.33 11.58 -31.10
CA PRO A 389 -8.91 11.36 -32.41
C PRO A 389 -10.42 11.23 -32.22
N ARG A 390 -11.18 12.09 -32.91
CA ARG A 390 -12.64 12.14 -32.84
C ARG A 390 -13.27 10.87 -33.35
#